data_AF-A0A7V2N265-F1
#
_entry.id   AF-A0A7V2N265-F1
#
_cell.length_a   1.000
_cell.length_b   1.000
_cell.length_c   1.000
_cell.angle_alpha   90.00
_cell.angle_beta   90.00
_cell.angle_gamma   90.00
#
_symmetry.space_group_name_H-M   'P 1'
#
loop_
_entity.id
_entity.type
_entity.pdbx_description
1 polymer ?
#
loop_
_entity_poly.entity_id
_entity_poly.type
_entity_poly.pdbx_seq_one_letter_code
_entity_poly.pdbx_strand_id
1 'polypeptide(L)'
;MMWTLLRTVLRARRRGLLRLVPAEGPVRLDCLADRCAKCCRLLGSPIVTPEEAQRLTGEVLRRTDRAIFIQSHRGCCCLLRDGLCSVYEVRPQGCREYPWYNLDGVLYYDAGCPGMLRDRDGRPTADEIGPFERFFPG
;
A
#
# COMPACT_ATOMS: atom_id res chain seq x y z
N MET A 1 -18.17 10.10 -0.33
CA MET A 1 -17.03 9.17 -0.23
C MET A 1 -16.08 9.27 -1.42
N MET A 2 -16.57 9.24 -2.67
CA MET A 2 -15.78 9.33 -3.91
C MET A 2 -14.75 10.49 -3.99
N TRP A 3 -15.11 11.70 -3.55
CA TRP A 3 -14.26 12.89 -3.62
C TRP A 3 -12.99 12.82 -2.75
N THR A 4 -13.06 12.15 -1.60
CA THR A 4 -11.90 12.01 -0.70
C THR A 4 -10.88 11.04 -1.29
N LEU A 5 -11.35 9.93 -1.87
CA LEU A 5 -10.52 8.96 -2.56
C LEU A 5 -9.82 9.60 -3.77
N LEU A 6 -10.57 10.31 -4.61
CA LEU A 6 -10.04 11.06 -5.77
C LEU A 6 -8.96 12.06 -5.35
N ARG A 7 -9.19 12.84 -4.29
CA ARG A 7 -8.19 13.79 -3.77
C ARG A 7 -6.93 13.09 -3.28
N THR A 8 -7.06 11.96 -2.59
CA THR A 8 -5.91 11.16 -2.12
C THR A 8 -5.12 10.59 -3.29
N VAL A 9 -5.78 9.98 -4.28
CA VAL A 9 -5.13 9.43 -5.49
C VAL A 9 -4.43 10.54 -6.28
N LEU A 10 -5.11 11.67 -6.53
CA LEU A 10 -4.51 12.80 -7.24
C LEU A 10 -3.30 13.36 -6.48
N ARG A 11 -3.37 13.48 -5.15
CA ARG A 11 -2.24 13.91 -4.32
C ARG A 11 -1.09 12.93 -4.38
N ALA A 12 -1.35 11.63 -4.32
CA ALA A 12 -0.34 10.58 -4.42
C ALA A 12 0.37 10.63 -5.78
N ARG A 13 -0.40 10.74 -6.88
CA ARG A 13 0.14 10.91 -8.25
C ARG A 13 0.99 12.15 -8.41
N ARG A 14 0.53 13.31 -7.90
CA ARG A 14 1.31 14.56 -7.89
C ARG A 14 2.63 14.45 -7.14
N ARG A 15 2.73 13.54 -6.17
CA ARG A 15 3.95 13.26 -5.39
C ARG A 15 4.68 12.00 -5.86
N GLY A 16 4.35 11.52 -7.05
CA GLY A 16 5.05 10.43 -7.71
C GLY A 16 4.87 9.08 -7.03
N LEU A 17 3.68 8.78 -6.50
CA LEU A 17 3.19 7.43 -6.22
C LEU A 17 1.97 7.13 -7.10
N LEU A 18 1.54 5.86 -7.12
CA LEU A 18 0.45 5.36 -7.95
C LEU A 18 0.67 5.63 -9.45
N ARG A 19 1.93 5.50 -9.87
CA ARG A 19 2.34 5.44 -11.28
C ARG A 19 2.40 3.96 -11.67
N LEU A 20 1.22 3.37 -11.84
CA LEU A 20 1.09 1.95 -12.15
C LEU A 20 1.62 1.67 -13.55
N VAL A 21 2.53 0.70 -13.64
CA VAL A 21 3.13 0.23 -14.89
C VAL A 21 2.93 -1.28 -14.98
N PRO A 22 2.53 -1.83 -16.14
CA PRO A 22 2.49 -3.27 -16.35
C PRO A 22 3.87 -3.90 -16.06
N ALA A 23 3.87 -4.98 -15.31
CA ALA A 23 5.07 -5.74 -14.99
C ALA A 23 5.40 -6.71 -16.14
N GLU A 24 5.65 -6.21 -17.36
CA GLU A 24 5.92 -7.05 -18.54
C GLU A 24 7.38 -7.54 -18.62
N GLY A 25 8.32 -6.69 -18.20
CA GLY A 25 9.76 -6.99 -18.22
C GLY A 25 10.35 -7.35 -16.85
N PRO A 26 11.64 -7.73 -16.80
CA PRO A 26 12.36 -8.02 -15.56
C PRO A 26 12.35 -6.82 -14.60
N VAL A 27 11.79 -7.03 -13.41
CA VAL A 27 11.77 -6.03 -12.35
C VAL A 27 11.71 -6.73 -11.00
N ARG A 28 12.30 -6.11 -9.96
CA ARG A 28 12.24 -6.60 -8.59
C ARG A 28 12.04 -5.47 -7.59
N LEU A 29 11.58 -5.83 -6.40
CA LEU A 29 11.55 -4.93 -5.25
C LEU A 29 12.80 -5.13 -4.39
N ASP A 30 13.52 -4.03 -4.13
CA ASP A 30 14.54 -3.92 -3.08
C ASP A 30 13.97 -3.08 -1.94
N CYS A 31 13.45 -3.75 -0.90
CA CYS A 31 12.67 -3.09 0.13
C CYS A 31 13.54 -2.24 1.06
N LEU A 32 13.29 -0.93 1.09
CA LEU A 32 14.00 0.04 1.93
C LEU A 32 13.36 0.19 3.32
N ALA A 33 13.07 -0.94 3.97
CA ALA A 33 12.32 -1.06 5.22
C ALA A 33 12.74 -0.05 6.33
N ASP A 34 14.04 0.15 6.45
CA ASP A 34 14.75 0.90 7.49
C ASP A 34 14.95 2.39 7.17
N ARG A 35 14.56 2.84 5.97
CA ARG A 35 14.80 4.22 5.52
C ARG A 35 13.71 4.82 4.63
N CYS A 36 12.57 4.15 4.49
CA CYS A 36 11.47 4.60 3.63
C CYS A 36 10.09 4.54 4.31
N ALA A 37 9.32 5.62 4.17
CA ALA A 37 7.91 5.69 4.56
C ALA A 37 7.03 6.42 3.53
N LYS A 38 7.44 6.39 2.25
CA LYS A 38 6.80 7.18 1.19
C LYS A 38 5.31 6.83 1.05
N CYS A 39 4.95 5.55 1.06
CA CYS A 39 3.55 5.10 0.99
C CYS A 39 2.74 5.51 2.23
N CYS A 40 3.33 5.40 3.43
CA CYS A 40 2.69 5.84 4.67
C CYS A 40 2.33 7.32 4.67
N ARG A 41 3.14 8.19 4.03
CA ARG A 41 2.88 9.64 3.96
C ARG A 41 1.81 10.05 2.94
N LEU A 42 1.44 9.15 2.02
CA LEU A 42 0.72 9.51 0.79
C LEU A 42 -0.51 8.64 0.48
N LEU A 43 -0.56 7.38 0.91
CA LEU A 43 -1.66 6.43 0.63
C LEU A 43 -2.55 6.21 1.86
N GLY A 44 -1.93 6.06 3.04
CA GLY A 44 -2.56 6.29 4.35
C GLY A 44 -3.55 5.27 4.91
N SER A 45 -4.37 4.56 4.14
CA SER A 45 -5.48 3.77 4.72
C SER A 45 -5.74 2.45 4.01
N PRO A 46 -4.87 1.44 4.16
CA PRO A 46 -5.17 0.08 3.70
C PRO A 46 -6.37 -0.51 4.47
N ILE A 47 -7.08 -1.42 3.80
CA ILE A 47 -8.05 -2.32 4.45
C ILE A 47 -7.27 -3.35 5.27
N VAL A 48 -7.80 -3.74 6.42
CA VAL A 48 -7.26 -4.81 7.25
C VAL A 48 -8.32 -5.89 7.47
N THR A 49 -7.90 -7.16 7.46
CA THR A 49 -8.82 -8.26 7.79
C THR A 49 -9.09 -8.30 9.30
N PRO A 50 -10.17 -8.98 9.75
CA PRO A 50 -10.41 -9.19 11.17
C PRO A 50 -9.24 -9.87 11.90
N GLU A 51 -8.57 -10.81 11.25
CA GLU A 51 -7.41 -11.54 11.78
C GLU A 51 -6.19 -10.60 11.92
N GLU A 52 -5.95 -9.74 10.92
CA GLU A 52 -4.89 -8.73 11.00
C GLU A 52 -5.19 -7.69 12.07
N ALA A 53 -6.46 -7.31 12.23
CA ALA A 53 -6.89 -6.37 13.25
C ALA A 53 -6.63 -6.87 14.68
N GLN A 54 -6.57 -8.19 14.92
CA GLN A 54 -6.20 -8.74 16.23
C GLN A 54 -4.73 -8.50 16.59
N ARG A 55 -3.86 -8.35 15.57
CA ARG A 55 -2.42 -8.12 15.74
C ARG A 55 -2.08 -6.62 15.84
N LEU A 56 -3.07 -5.75 15.62
CA LEU A 56 -2.93 -4.30 15.67
C LEU A 56 -3.66 -3.74 16.88
N THR A 57 -3.15 -2.65 17.46
CA THR A 57 -3.82 -1.98 18.57
C THR A 57 -5.14 -1.36 18.12
N GLY A 58 -6.22 -1.53 18.88
CA GLY A 58 -7.56 -1.06 18.50
C GLY A 58 -7.65 0.45 18.18
N GLU A 59 -6.83 1.28 18.84
CA GLU A 59 -6.81 2.74 18.66
C GLU A 59 -6.40 3.19 17.25
N VAL A 60 -5.60 2.40 16.53
CA VAL A 60 -5.12 2.75 15.18
C VAL A 60 -6.08 2.33 14.08
N LEU A 61 -7.16 1.63 14.44
CA LEU A 61 -8.13 1.08 13.52
C LEU A 61 -9.37 1.98 13.44
N ARG A 62 -9.94 2.08 12.25
CA ARG A 62 -11.26 2.66 12.01
C ARG A 62 -12.16 1.55 11.50
N ARG A 63 -13.20 1.24 12.27
CA ARG A 63 -14.23 0.27 11.89
C ARG A 63 -15.42 1.01 11.27
N THR A 64 -15.92 0.48 10.16
CA THR A 64 -17.21 0.85 9.57
C THR A 64 -18.04 -0.42 9.43
N ASP A 65 -19.31 -0.27 9.07
CA ASP A 65 -20.21 -1.42 8.84
C ASP A 65 -19.74 -2.33 7.69
N ARG A 66 -18.81 -1.86 6.86
CA ARG A 66 -18.34 -2.56 5.65
C ARG A 66 -16.91 -3.09 5.74
N ALA A 67 -16.04 -2.43 6.50
CA ALA A 67 -14.62 -2.77 6.53
C ALA A 67 -13.88 -2.17 7.74
N ILE A 68 -12.68 -2.70 7.99
CA ILE A 68 -11.74 -2.18 8.98
C ILE A 68 -10.58 -1.52 8.22
N PHE A 69 -10.20 -0.31 8.62
CA PHE A 69 -9.13 0.46 7.99
C PHE A 69 -8.07 0.84 9.02
N ILE A 70 -6.84 1.05 8.57
CA ILE A 70 -5.89 1.84 9.35
C ILE A 70 -6.28 3.32 9.27
N GLN A 71 -6.33 3.98 10.43
CA GLN A 71 -6.61 5.40 10.50
C GLN A 71 -5.54 6.22 9.77
N SER A 72 -5.99 7.25 9.05
CA SER A 72 -5.10 8.23 8.46
C SER A 72 -5.59 9.64 8.69
N HIS A 73 -4.63 10.56 8.82
CA HIS A 73 -4.90 11.99 8.88
C HIS A 73 -4.33 12.65 7.63
N ARG A 74 -5.19 13.26 6.81
CA ARG A 74 -4.80 13.95 5.57
C ARG A 74 -3.92 13.08 4.66
N GLY A 75 -4.23 11.79 4.53
CA GLY A 75 -3.49 10.82 3.70
C GLY A 75 -2.15 10.34 4.30
N CYS A 76 -1.86 10.67 5.55
CA CYS A 76 -0.73 10.14 6.31
C CYS A 76 -1.21 9.06 7.29
N CYS A 77 -0.57 7.89 7.25
CA CYS A 77 -0.83 6.76 8.13
C CYS A 77 -0.51 7.13 9.59
N CYS A 78 -1.38 6.73 10.53
CA CYS A 78 -1.16 6.95 11.96
C CYS A 78 -0.06 6.06 12.57
N LEU A 79 0.36 4.99 11.87
CA LEU A 79 1.45 4.09 12.29
C LEU A 79 2.84 4.60 11.88
N LEU A 80 2.92 5.77 11.24
CA LEU A 80 4.19 6.38 10.89
C LEU A 80 4.78 7.05 12.13
N ARG A 81 5.89 6.53 12.66
CA ARG A 81 6.66 7.12 13.76
C ARG A 81 8.10 7.32 13.31
N ASP A 82 8.63 8.53 13.51
CA ASP A 82 10.02 8.89 13.18
C ASP A 82 10.46 8.51 11.75
N GLY A 83 9.51 8.57 10.80
CA GLY A 83 9.77 8.24 9.40
C GLY A 83 9.76 6.75 9.07
N LEU A 84 9.36 5.87 9.98
CA LEU A 84 9.25 4.41 9.79
C LEU A 84 7.90 3.87 10.27
N CYS A 85 7.55 2.65 9.83
CA CYS A 85 6.33 1.99 10.25
C CYS A 85 6.51 1.36 11.65
N SER A 86 5.68 1.76 12.62
CA SER A 86 5.77 1.26 14.00
C SER A 86 5.37 -0.22 14.16
N VAL A 87 4.83 -0.84 13.12
CA VAL A 87 4.35 -2.24 13.12
C VAL A 87 4.89 -3.01 11.92
N TYR A 88 6.13 -2.72 11.49
CA TYR A 88 6.70 -3.23 10.25
C TYR A 88 6.56 -4.76 10.07
N GLU A 89 6.80 -5.53 11.14
CA GLU A 89 6.73 -6.99 11.16
C GLU A 89 5.30 -7.54 11.00
N VAL A 90 4.29 -6.82 11.46
CA VAL A 90 2.88 -7.24 11.45
C VAL A 90 2.02 -6.38 10.52
N ARG A 91 2.65 -5.73 9.54
CA ARG A 91 1.97 -4.91 8.52
C ARG A 91 0.83 -5.70 7.88
N PRO A 92 -0.36 -5.09 7.65
CA PRO A 92 -1.41 -5.74 6.87
C PRO A 92 -0.96 -6.16 5.48
N GLN A 93 -1.68 -7.09 4.87
CA GLN A 93 -1.37 -7.66 3.57
C GLN A 93 -1.19 -6.58 2.50
N GLY A 94 -2.11 -5.62 2.38
CA GLY A 94 -1.94 -4.52 1.42
C GLY A 94 -0.68 -3.68 1.66
N CYS A 95 -0.21 -3.54 2.90
CA CYS A 95 1.07 -2.87 3.16
C CYS A 95 2.30 -3.72 2.82
N ARG A 96 2.19 -5.05 2.87
CA ARG A 96 3.26 -5.99 2.50
C ARG A 96 3.38 -6.15 0.99
N GLU A 97 2.25 -6.17 0.30
CA GLU A 97 2.17 -6.35 -1.16
C GLU A 97 2.61 -5.11 -1.94
N TYR A 98 2.50 -3.90 -1.34
CA TYR A 98 3.04 -2.68 -1.96
C TYR A 98 4.52 -2.87 -2.35
N PRO A 99 4.93 -2.57 -3.61
CA PRO A 99 4.24 -1.74 -4.59
C PRO A 99 3.52 -2.51 -5.71
N TRP A 100 3.22 -3.79 -5.52
CA TRP A 100 2.56 -4.64 -6.50
C TRP A 100 1.04 -4.53 -6.42
N TYR A 101 0.39 -4.69 -7.57
CA TYR A 101 -1.06 -4.64 -7.71
C TYR A 101 -1.52 -5.67 -8.74
N ASN A 102 -2.55 -6.43 -8.41
CA ASN A 102 -3.23 -7.32 -9.34
C ASN A 102 -4.51 -6.63 -9.85
N LEU A 103 -4.55 -6.34 -11.14
CA LEU A 103 -5.72 -5.78 -11.82
C LEU A 103 -6.16 -6.80 -12.87
N ASP A 104 -7.27 -7.49 -12.60
CA ASP A 104 -7.86 -8.50 -13.50
C ASP A 104 -6.87 -9.58 -13.98
N GLY A 105 -6.02 -10.07 -13.07
CA GLY A 105 -5.01 -11.08 -13.36
C GLY A 105 -3.74 -10.54 -13.99
N VAL A 106 -3.68 -9.24 -14.26
CA VAL A 106 -2.49 -8.57 -14.79
C VAL A 106 -1.72 -7.93 -13.65
N LEU A 107 -0.42 -8.22 -13.56
CA LEU A 107 0.47 -7.67 -12.55
C LEU A 107 0.94 -6.27 -12.94
N TYR A 108 0.75 -5.33 -12.04
CA TYR A 108 1.26 -3.97 -12.11
C TYR A 108 2.16 -3.68 -10.92
N TYR A 109 3.03 -2.67 -11.08
CA TYR A 109 3.76 -2.09 -9.96
C TYR A 109 3.71 -0.56 -9.98
N ASP A 110 3.78 0.06 -8.81
CA ASP A 110 3.97 1.50 -8.69
C ASP A 110 5.44 1.88 -8.96
N ALA A 111 5.71 2.40 -10.15
CA ALA A 111 7.02 2.93 -10.54
C ALA A 111 7.46 4.14 -9.69
N GLY A 112 6.57 4.67 -8.87
CA GLY A 112 6.87 5.66 -7.84
C GLY A 112 7.59 5.12 -6.61
N CYS A 113 7.61 3.80 -6.40
CA CYS A 113 8.33 3.19 -5.28
C CYS A 113 9.84 3.29 -5.50
N PRO A 114 10.62 3.87 -4.55
CA PRO A 114 12.07 4.02 -4.69
C PRO A 114 12.83 2.69 -4.64
N GLY A 115 12.18 1.61 -4.18
CA GLY A 115 12.76 0.27 -4.15
C GLY A 115 12.58 -0.52 -5.44
N MET A 116 11.91 0.02 -6.46
CA MET A 116 11.69 -0.71 -7.71
C MET A 116 12.90 -0.63 -8.64
N LEU A 117 13.45 -1.78 -9.00
CA LEU A 117 14.66 -1.91 -9.83
C LEU A 117 14.37 -2.75 -11.07
N ARG A 118 14.83 -2.29 -12.23
CA ARG A 118 14.68 -2.95 -13.54
C ARG A 118 15.99 -3.62 -13.98
N ASP A 119 16.60 -4.38 -13.09
CA ASP A 119 17.91 -5.01 -13.28
C ASP A 119 17.83 -6.53 -13.50
N ARG A 120 16.88 -7.20 -12.84
CA ARG A 120 16.59 -8.63 -12.97
C ARG A 120 15.14 -8.92 -12.60
N ASP A 121 14.69 -10.12 -12.91
CA ASP A 121 13.34 -10.54 -12.57
C ASP A 121 13.27 -11.04 -11.12
N GLY A 122 12.35 -10.46 -10.35
CA GLY A 122 11.97 -10.86 -9.00
C GLY A 122 10.53 -10.46 -8.72
N ARG A 123 9.71 -10.45 -9.78
CA ARG A 123 8.27 -10.19 -9.68
C ARG A 123 7.59 -11.32 -8.90
N PRO A 124 6.61 -11.03 -8.05
CA PRO A 124 5.63 -12.03 -7.64
C PRO A 124 4.78 -12.42 -8.85
N THR A 125 4.03 -13.52 -8.75
CA THR A 125 2.95 -13.81 -9.70
C THR A 125 1.72 -12.96 -9.38
N ALA A 126 0.81 -12.80 -10.35
CA ALA A 126 -0.40 -12.01 -10.12
C ALA A 126 -1.29 -12.63 -9.04
N ASP A 127 -1.34 -13.96 -8.96
CA ASP A 127 -2.12 -14.73 -7.97
C ASP A 127 -1.55 -14.65 -6.54
N GLU A 128 -0.27 -14.34 -6.38
CA GLU A 128 0.34 -14.04 -5.08
C GLU A 128 -0.10 -12.67 -4.51
N ILE A 129 -0.65 -11.80 -5.36
CA ILE A 129 -1.07 -10.46 -5.00
C ILE A 129 -2.59 -10.39 -4.91
N GLY A 130 -3.08 -9.93 -3.75
CA GLY A 130 -4.50 -9.69 -3.54
C GLY A 130 -5.12 -8.69 -4.54
N PRO A 131 -6.45 -8.72 -4.70
CA PRO A 131 -7.15 -7.83 -5.62
C PRO A 131 -6.98 -6.36 -5.24
N PHE A 132 -6.98 -5.48 -6.26
CA PHE A 132 -6.70 -4.04 -6.13
C PHE A 132 -7.56 -3.33 -5.07
N GLU A 133 -8.80 -3.77 -4.88
CA GLU A 133 -9.77 -3.20 -3.93
C GLU A 133 -9.27 -3.23 -2.48
N ARG A 134 -8.33 -4.13 -2.15
CA ARG A 134 -7.69 -4.16 -0.82
C ARG A 134 -6.88 -2.90 -0.51
N PHE A 135 -6.39 -2.23 -1.54
CA PHE A 135 -5.59 -1.01 -1.42
C PHE A 135 -6.44 0.27 -1.50
N PHE A 136 -7.54 0.23 -2.26
CA PHE A 136 -8.42 1.38 -2.50
C PHE A 136 -9.89 0.93 -2.41
N PRO A 137 -10.55 1.09 -1.25
CA PRO A 137 -11.99 0.88 -1.17
C PRO A 137 -12.72 1.88 -2.08
N GLY A 138 -13.68 1.38 -2.87
CA GLY A 138 -14.67 2.20 -3.58
C GLY A 138 -15.64 2.94 -2.64
#